data_AF-A0AAP0S7H9-F1
#
_entry.id   AF-A0AAP0S7H9-F1
#
_cell.length_a   1.000
_cell.length_b   1.000
_cell.length_c   1.000
_cell.angle_alpha   90.00
_cell.angle_beta   90.00
_cell.angle_gamma   90.00
#
_symmetry.space_group_name_H-M   'P 1'
#
loop_
_entity.id
_entity.type
_entity.pdbx_description
1 polymer ?
#
loop_
_entity_poly.entity_id
_entity_poly.type
_entity_poly.pdbx_seq_one_letter_code
_entity_poly.pdbx_strand_id
1 'polypeptide(L)'
;MLVLSGDELRKDVELQPGKRLKKEVEHWLENVETIKDKEQSIENEYKRREYFKRTSLRERVVEVIGEVEELYQKGSFSDGLVLNAPKRKGDMLPPIKLVSETTITKKVEELWDLLMNDEIRLIGLYGMGGCW
;
A
#
# COMPACT_ATOMS: atom_id res chain seq x y z
N MET A 1 -27.44 -8.13 13.32
CA MET A 1 -26.22 -8.84 12.89
C MET A 1 -26.20 -8.81 11.37
N LEU A 2 -25.04 -8.46 10.79
CA LEU A 2 -24.69 -8.47 9.35
C LEU A 2 -25.12 -7.26 8.50
N VAL A 3 -24.36 -6.17 8.63
CA VAL A 3 -24.06 -5.27 7.48
C VAL A 3 -22.54 -5.15 7.42
N LEU A 4 -21.86 -6.26 7.17
CA LEU A 4 -20.43 -6.33 6.86
C LEU A 4 -20.33 -7.15 5.58
N SER A 5 -20.24 -6.52 4.41
CA SER A 5 -20.03 -7.30 3.17
C SER A 5 -19.48 -6.55 1.97
N GLY A 6 -19.72 -5.24 1.84
CA GLY A 6 -19.22 -4.50 0.67
C GLY A 6 -17.82 -3.90 0.86
N ASP A 7 -17.66 -3.11 1.93
CA ASP A 7 -16.52 -2.20 2.05
C ASP A 7 -15.31 -2.82 2.76
N GLU A 8 -15.52 -3.78 3.67
CA GLU A 8 -14.43 -4.55 4.28
C GLU A 8 -13.76 -5.48 3.26
N LEU A 9 -14.53 -6.13 2.38
CA LEU A 9 -13.99 -7.06 1.38
C LEU A 9 -13.07 -6.36 0.36
N ARG A 10 -13.32 -5.08 0.05
CA ARG A 10 -12.45 -4.28 -0.82
C ARG A 10 -11.12 -3.93 -0.14
N LYS A 11 -11.14 -3.61 1.17
CA LYS A 11 -9.91 -3.30 1.93
C LYS A 11 -8.98 -4.50 2.06
N ASP A 12 -9.53 -5.70 2.28
CA ASP A 12 -8.71 -6.93 2.44
C ASP A 12 -8.08 -7.43 1.13
N VAL A 13 -8.72 -7.21 -0.03
CA VAL A 13 -8.17 -7.60 -1.36
C VAL A 13 -6.99 -6.70 -1.79
N GLU A 14 -6.93 -5.48 -1.29
CA GLU A 14 -6.01 -4.44 -1.74
C GLU A 14 -4.74 -4.28 -0.88
N LEU A 15 -4.70 -4.83 0.34
CA LEU A 15 -3.54 -4.81 1.24
C LEU A 15 -2.68 -6.08 1.18
N GLN A 16 -2.49 -6.67 0.00
CA GLN A 16 -1.54 -7.78 -0.14
C GLN A 16 -0.08 -7.28 0.00
N PRO A 17 0.86 -8.13 0.49
CA PRO A 17 2.27 -7.77 0.59
C PRO A 17 2.83 -7.29 -0.77
N GLY A 18 3.27 -6.03 -0.84
CA GLY A 18 3.85 -5.40 -2.04
C GLY A 18 2.90 -4.47 -2.81
N LYS A 19 1.61 -4.44 -2.46
CA LYS A 19 0.63 -3.49 -2.99
C LYS A 19 0.70 -2.19 -2.16
N ARG A 20 0.79 -1.03 -2.81
CA ARG A 20 0.82 0.29 -2.15
C ARG A 20 -0.39 1.11 -2.57
N LEU A 21 -1.02 1.83 -1.64
CA LEU A 21 -2.10 2.76 -1.98
C LEU A 21 -1.60 3.82 -2.96
N LYS A 22 -2.48 4.28 -3.83
CA LYS A 22 -2.18 5.46 -4.65
C LYS A 22 -2.09 6.68 -3.74
N LYS A 23 -1.17 7.59 -4.02
CA LYS A 23 -1.00 8.85 -3.26
C LYS A 23 -2.29 9.67 -3.18
N GLU A 24 -3.11 9.62 -4.23
CA GLU A 24 -4.42 10.29 -4.28
C GLU A 24 -5.39 9.71 -3.23
N VAL A 25 -5.36 8.38 -3.03
CA VAL A 25 -6.19 7.71 -2.02
C VAL A 25 -5.68 8.00 -0.61
N GLU A 26 -4.36 8.03 -0.42
CA GLU A 26 -3.74 8.41 0.87
C GLU A 26 -4.13 9.84 1.25
N HIS A 27 -3.98 10.80 0.32
CA HIS A 27 -4.36 12.19 0.55
C HIS A 27 -5.88 12.35 0.78
N TRP A 28 -6.70 11.57 0.07
CA TRP A 28 -8.13 11.55 0.31
C TRP A 28 -8.49 11.08 1.73
N LEU A 29 -7.83 10.02 2.22
CA LEU A 29 -8.02 9.51 3.59
C LEU A 29 -7.60 10.54 4.65
N GLU A 30 -6.50 11.26 4.44
CA GLU A 30 -6.05 12.34 5.33
C GLU A 30 -7.10 13.47 5.42
N ASN A 31 -7.69 13.84 4.28
CA ASN A 31 -8.77 14.83 4.25
C ASN A 31 -10.04 14.33 4.96
N VAL A 32 -10.38 13.03 4.86
CA VAL A 32 -11.50 12.42 5.63
C VAL A 32 -11.27 12.56 7.13
N GLU A 33 -10.06 12.26 7.60
CA GLU A 33 -9.71 12.36 9.02
C GLU A 33 -9.83 13.80 9.52
N THR A 34 -9.34 14.76 8.71
CA THR A 34 -9.44 16.20 9.02
C THR A 34 -10.90 16.66 9.14
N ILE A 35 -11.78 16.23 8.25
CA ILE A 35 -13.22 16.58 8.30
C ILE A 35 -13.88 15.99 9.54
N LYS A 36 -13.53 14.75 9.90
CA LYS A 36 -14.05 14.09 11.10
C LYS A 36 -13.66 14.84 12.38
N ASP A 37 -12.43 15.36 12.44
CA ASP A 37 -11.97 16.17 13.57
C ASP A 37 -12.75 17.50 13.66
N LYS A 38 -13.03 18.15 12.51
CA LYS A 38 -13.88 19.36 12.46
C LYS A 38 -15.30 19.08 12.94
N GLU A 39 -15.91 17.98 12.49
CA GLU A 39 -17.24 17.55 12.94
C GLU A 39 -17.25 17.34 14.46
N GLN A 40 -16.26 16.63 14.99
CA GLN A 40 -16.14 16.37 16.43
C GLN A 40 -15.94 17.66 17.24
N SER A 41 -15.16 18.62 16.70
CA SER A 41 -14.99 19.94 17.30
C SER A 41 -16.33 20.68 17.42
N ILE A 42 -17.12 20.70 16.34
CA ILE A 42 -18.46 21.31 16.32
C ILE A 42 -19.39 20.61 17.32
N GLU A 43 -19.38 19.27 17.37
CA GLU A 43 -20.20 18.50 18.31
C GLU A 43 -19.84 18.80 19.77
N ASN A 44 -18.54 18.94 20.06
CA ASN A 44 -18.05 19.27 21.40
C ASN A 44 -18.45 20.68 21.83
N GLU A 45 -18.33 21.68 20.95
CA GLU A 45 -18.80 23.05 21.21
C GLU A 45 -20.32 23.06 21.47
N TYR A 46 -21.08 22.29 20.70
CA TYR A 46 -22.53 22.13 20.89
C TYR A 46 -22.85 21.53 22.27
N LYS A 47 -22.16 20.46 22.67
CA LYS A 47 -22.33 19.80 23.98
C LYS A 47 -21.96 20.72 25.15
N ARG A 48 -20.90 21.53 25.00
CA ARG A 48 -20.44 22.48 26.04
C ARG A 48 -21.32 23.72 26.16
N ARG A 49 -22.31 23.90 25.26
CA ARG A 49 -23.13 25.12 25.17
C ARG A 49 -22.29 26.39 25.01
N GLU A 50 -21.06 26.25 24.52
CA GLU A 50 -20.13 27.34 24.24
C GLU A 50 -20.54 28.00 22.92
N TYR A 51 -21.76 28.54 22.86
CA TYR A 51 -22.33 29.20 21.68
C TYR A 51 -21.78 30.62 21.50
N PHE A 52 -20.48 30.83 21.71
CA PHE A 52 -19.87 32.16 21.84
C PHE A 52 -20.19 33.08 20.66
N LYS A 53 -20.48 32.53 19.47
CA LYS A 53 -21.22 33.20 18.38
C LYS A 53 -22.05 32.19 17.58
N ARG A 54 -23.36 32.10 17.81
CA ARG A 54 -24.28 31.20 17.07
C ARG A 54 -24.15 31.30 15.54
N THR A 55 -23.83 32.49 15.02
CA THR A 55 -23.60 32.74 13.60
C THR A 55 -22.37 32.03 13.06
N SER A 56 -21.23 32.05 13.78
CA SER A 56 -19.99 31.41 13.33
C SER A 56 -20.04 29.87 13.40
N LEU A 57 -20.88 29.31 14.29
CA LEU A 57 -21.09 27.87 14.33
C LEU A 57 -21.90 27.38 13.12
N ARG A 58 -22.94 28.13 12.72
CA ARG A 58 -23.72 27.82 11.51
C ARG A 58 -22.86 27.87 10.25
N GLU A 59 -22.02 28.90 10.12
CA GLU A 59 -21.10 29.05 8.98
C GLU A 59 -20.14 27.86 8.87
N ARG A 60 -19.50 27.46 9.99
CA ARG A 60 -18.60 26.29 10.01
C ARG A 60 -19.30 24.98 9.66
N VAL A 61 -20.56 24.79 10.08
CA VAL A 61 -21.33 23.59 9.70
C VAL A 61 -21.59 23.56 8.19
N VAL A 62 -21.95 24.70 7.59
CA VAL A 62 -22.16 24.79 6.14
C VAL A 62 -20.87 24.52 5.37
N GLU A 63 -19.74 25.05 5.86
CA GLU A 63 -18.42 24.80 5.29
C GLU A 63 -18.04 23.31 5.32
N VAL A 64 -18.19 22.65 6.47
CA VAL A 64 -17.91 21.21 6.62
C VAL A 64 -18.80 20.37 5.70
N ILE A 65 -20.08 20.72 5.55
CA ILE A 65 -20.98 20.02 4.61
C ILE A 65 -20.47 20.15 3.17
N GLY A 66 -20.02 21.34 2.76
CA GLY A 66 -19.44 21.55 1.44
C GLY A 66 -18.16 20.74 1.23
N GLU A 67 -17.26 20.71 2.23
CA GLU A 67 -16.04 19.90 2.19
C GLU A 67 -16.35 18.40 2.06
N VAL A 68 -17.36 17.90 2.78
CA VAL A 68 -17.81 16.50 2.69
C VAL A 68 -18.33 16.18 1.28
N GLU A 69 -19.12 17.06 0.68
CA GLU A 69 -19.66 16.86 -0.66
C GLU A 69 -18.55 16.84 -1.72
N GLU A 70 -17.60 17.77 -1.65
CA GLU A 70 -16.43 17.77 -2.53
C GLU A 70 -15.60 16.50 -2.36
N LEU A 71 -15.38 16.09 -1.11
CA LEU A 71 -14.57 14.93 -0.80
C LEU A 71 -15.27 13.64 -1.25
N TYR A 72 -16.60 13.58 -1.17
CA TYR A 72 -17.39 12.48 -1.73
C TYR A 72 -17.21 12.37 -3.25
N GLN A 73 -17.25 13.49 -3.98
CA GLN A 73 -17.00 13.50 -5.42
C GLN A 73 -15.57 13.06 -5.77
N LYS A 74 -14.57 13.54 -5.00
CA LYS A 74 -13.15 13.17 -5.17
C LYS A 74 -12.86 11.72 -4.79
N GLY A 75 -13.69 11.09 -3.97
CA GLY A 75 -13.56 9.69 -3.54
C GLY A 75 -13.97 8.66 -4.59
N SER A 76 -14.43 9.09 -5.76
CA SER A 76 -14.79 8.19 -6.87
C SER A 76 -13.56 7.72 -7.64
N PHE A 77 -12.89 6.71 -7.10
CA PHE A 77 -11.71 6.09 -7.74
C PHE A 77 -12.13 5.00 -8.72
N SER A 78 -12.33 5.36 -9.99
CA SER A 78 -12.67 4.42 -11.07
C SER A 78 -11.49 3.54 -11.51
N ASP A 79 -10.26 3.99 -11.28
CA ASP A 79 -9.01 3.33 -11.69
C ASP A 79 -8.42 2.39 -10.61
N GLY A 80 -9.19 2.05 -9.57
CA GLY A 80 -8.75 1.23 -8.43
C GLY A 80 -7.89 1.99 -7.40
N LEU A 81 -7.77 1.44 -6.19
CA LEU A 81 -7.22 2.18 -5.03
C LEU A 81 -5.71 1.98 -4.84
N VAL A 82 -5.14 0.95 -5.48
CA VAL A 82 -3.79 0.47 -5.20
C VAL A 82 -2.94 0.40 -6.47
N LEU A 83 -1.67 0.81 -6.35
CA LEU A 83 -0.62 0.49 -7.29
C LEU A 83 -0.23 -0.99 -7.15
N ASN A 84 -0.45 -1.74 -8.22
CA ASN A 84 0.07 -3.11 -8.32
C ASN A 84 1.60 -3.07 -8.24
N ALA A 85 2.17 -3.95 -7.42
CA ALA A 85 3.61 -4.21 -7.45
C ALA A 85 4.04 -4.51 -8.89
N PRO A 86 5.23 -4.08 -9.34
CA PRO A 86 5.79 -4.58 -10.58
C PRO A 86 5.71 -6.10 -10.53
N LYS A 87 5.14 -6.75 -11.56
CA LYS A 87 5.21 -8.21 -11.71
C LYS A 87 6.65 -8.61 -11.41
N ARG A 88 6.89 -9.43 -10.40
CA ARG A 88 8.23 -10.00 -10.15
C ARG A 88 8.68 -10.61 -11.47
N LYS A 89 9.59 -9.94 -12.18
CA LYS A 89 10.30 -10.53 -13.32
C LYS A 89 11.31 -11.49 -12.72
N GLY A 90 10.84 -12.69 -12.46
CA GLY A 90 11.62 -13.76 -11.87
C GLY A 90 10.75 -14.98 -11.99
N ASP A 91 10.68 -15.52 -13.22
CA ASP A 91 10.19 -16.88 -13.39
C ASP A 91 10.99 -17.74 -12.42
N MET A 92 10.28 -18.45 -11.56
CA MET A 92 10.89 -19.36 -10.60
C MET A 92 11.64 -20.40 -11.43
N LEU A 93 12.97 -20.32 -11.43
CA LEU A 93 13.79 -21.26 -12.19
C LEU A 93 13.40 -22.67 -11.72
N PRO A 94 13.04 -23.59 -12.64
CA PRO A 94 12.74 -24.95 -12.25
C PRO A 94 13.94 -25.50 -11.47
N PRO A 95 13.72 -26.27 -10.39
CA PRO A 95 14.80 -26.83 -9.61
C PRO A 95 15.72 -27.62 -10.53
N ILE A 96 16.93 -27.10 -10.75
CA ILE A 96 17.92 -27.74 -11.59
C ILE A 96 18.27 -29.06 -10.89
N LYS A 97 17.80 -30.18 -11.44
CA LYS A 97 18.27 -31.51 -11.03
C LYS A 97 19.69 -31.67 -11.55
N LEU A 98 20.66 -31.22 -10.74
CA LEU A 98 22.08 -31.41 -10.99
C LEU A 98 22.43 -32.89 -10.77
N VAL A 99 22.31 -33.67 -11.83
CA VAL A 99 22.69 -35.08 -11.87
C VAL A 99 24.19 -35.16 -12.17
N SER A 100 25.05 -34.93 -11.17
CA SER A 100 26.36 -35.60 -10.98
C SER A 100 27.34 -34.80 -10.08
N GLU A 101 27.89 -35.52 -9.10
CA GLU A 101 29.27 -35.47 -8.58
C GLU A 101 29.86 -34.14 -8.05
N THR A 102 29.81 -34.02 -6.71
CA THR A 102 30.72 -33.36 -5.72
C THR A 102 31.43 -32.04 -6.07
N THR A 103 31.96 -31.88 -7.28
CA THR A 103 32.62 -30.66 -7.76
C THR A 103 31.61 -29.56 -8.07
N ILE A 104 30.42 -29.89 -8.56
CA ILE A 104 29.35 -28.92 -8.82
C ILE A 104 28.80 -28.35 -7.50
N THR A 105 28.63 -29.19 -6.47
CA THR A 105 28.13 -28.77 -5.16
C THR A 105 29.03 -27.72 -4.51
N LYS A 106 30.35 -27.91 -4.58
CA LYS A 106 31.32 -26.92 -4.07
C LYS A 106 31.21 -25.57 -4.78
N LYS A 107 31.04 -25.57 -6.10
CA LYS A 107 30.85 -24.33 -6.87
C LYS A 107 29.54 -23.63 -6.52
N VAL A 108 28.48 -24.38 -6.22
CA VAL A 108 27.20 -23.82 -5.77
C VAL A 108 27.35 -23.18 -4.39
N GLU A 109 28.07 -23.82 -3.47
CA GLU A 109 28.38 -23.25 -2.15
C GLU A 109 29.21 -21.98 -2.26
N GLU A 110 30.27 -22.00 -3.08
CA GLU A 110 31.08 -20.80 -3.36
C GLU A 110 30.24 -19.67 -3.98
N LEU A 111 29.35 -19.99 -4.92
CA LEU A 111 28.45 -19.01 -5.53
C LEU A 111 27.44 -18.45 -4.52
N TRP A 112 26.97 -19.28 -3.60
CA TRP A 112 26.07 -18.86 -2.53
C TRP A 112 26.76 -17.89 -1.56
N ASP A 113 28.01 -18.18 -1.18
CA ASP A 113 28.83 -17.30 -0.35
C ASP A 113 29.12 -15.96 -1.05
N LEU A 114 29.36 -15.98 -2.37
CA LEU A 114 29.54 -14.76 -3.16
C LEU A 114 28.24 -13.95 -3.28
N LEU A 115 27.08 -14.61 -3.36
CA LEU A 115 25.77 -13.95 -3.42
C LEU A 115 25.38 -13.30 -2.10
N MET A 116 25.76 -13.89 -0.97
CA MET A 116 25.48 -13.37 0.36
C MET A 116 26.47 -12.29 0.82
N ASN A 117 27.49 -12.00 0.00
CA ASN A 117 28.46 -10.96 0.27
C ASN A 117 27.98 -9.61 -0.28
N ASP A 118 27.58 -8.70 0.62
CA ASP A 118 27.09 -7.36 0.30
C ASP A 118 28.13 -6.44 -0.39
N GLU A 119 29.42 -6.80 -0.35
CA GLU A 119 30.49 -6.06 -1.05
C GLU A 119 30.55 -6.41 -2.55
N ILE A 120 29.96 -7.54 -2.96
CA ILE A 120 29.97 -8.03 -4.34
C ILE A 120 28.73 -7.56 -5.07
N ARG A 121 28.92 -6.63 -6.02
CA ARG A 121 27.82 -6.03 -6.78
C ARG A 121 27.50 -6.72 -8.10
N LEU A 122 28.41 -7.57 -8.59
CA LEU A 122 28.27 -8.24 -9.89
C LEU A 122 29.03 -9.58 -9.88
N ILE A 123 28.37 -10.64 -10.32
CA ILE A 123 28.96 -11.97 -10.51
C ILE A 123 28.86 -12.34 -11.98
N GLY A 124 30.01 -12.57 -12.62
CA GLY A 124 30.10 -13.04 -13.99
C GLY A 124 30.42 -14.53 -14.02
N LEU A 125 29.54 -15.32 -14.64
CA LEU A 125 29.81 -16.72 -14.94
C LEU A 125 30.42 -16.79 -16.34
N TYR A 126 31.59 -17.45 -16.51
CA TYR A 126 32.19 -17.81 -17.82
C TYR A 126 32.42 -19.34 -18.00
N GLY A 127 32.10 -19.89 -19.18
CA GLY A 127 32.01 -21.34 -19.38
C GLY A 127 31.39 -21.73 -20.73
N MET A 128 31.59 -22.98 -21.13
CA MET A 128 31.18 -23.50 -22.43
C MET A 128 29.66 -23.75 -22.44
N GLY A 129 28.96 -23.42 -23.52
CA GLY A 129 27.49 -23.55 -23.59
C GLY A 129 27.01 -24.96 -23.24
N GLY A 130 26.22 -25.09 -22.17
CA GLY A 130 25.63 -26.35 -21.72
C GLY A 130 26.36 -27.10 -20.60
N CYS A 131 27.52 -26.64 -20.13
CA CYS A 131 28.22 -27.25 -18.99
C CYS A 131 28.72 -26.18 -18.01
N TRP A 132 28.11 -26.15 -16.82
CA TRP A 132 28.43 -25.26 -15.70
C TRP A 132 28.26 -26.00 -14.38
#